data_AF-A0A9Q0SDJ2-F1
#
_entry.id   AF-A0A9Q0SDJ2-F1
#
_cell.length_a   1.000
_cell.length_b   1.000
_cell.length_c   1.000
_cell.angle_alpha   90.00
_cell.angle_beta   90.00
_cell.angle_gamma   90.00
#
_symmetry.space_group_name_H-M   'P 1'
#
loop_
_entity.id
_entity.type
_entity.pdbx_description
1 polymer ?
#
loop_
_entity_poly.entity_id
_entity_poly.type
_entity_poly.pdbx_seq_one_letter_code
_entity_poly.pdbx_strand_id
1 'polypeptide(L)'
;MDGKEVSGSYLMVSEGKSESFYPIEEEQIGQCELLHKLETAEKEIMELKKIRREDAKANEKVSKDKAVEEEEHKRKEVEENLAKAEKIAEELRETAKRQAQEHSTDLWKHKTAFLELVSNHRQLEAEMGRALRQLEAKRQELDAVLEQKEESVLLTQKLSVEVLKMRKDLEQKDKILSAMLRKSKMDTTEKELLLKEVKLSKAKRKQAELERERWKSVSESKHERHSLRSMFSHHSNPRLDDPPIERGASQGLNSRSQSIDYDIEYENPEFQKSSKAFSPLSNLYSPGNDELADVKRLEGWVRSEAEKVCSCN
;
A
#
# COMPACT_ATOMS: atom_id res chain seq x y z
N MET A 1 61.44 -48.30 -91.76
CA MET A 1 62.02 -48.80 -90.51
C MET A 1 61.78 -50.30 -90.44
N ASP A 2 62.24 -51.07 -91.44
CA ASP A 2 63.63 -51.35 -91.88
C ASP A 2 64.21 -52.50 -91.03
N GLY A 3 64.60 -53.66 -91.56
CA GLY A 3 64.73 -54.10 -92.95
C GLY A 3 66.17 -54.00 -93.46
N LYS A 4 66.89 -55.12 -93.43
CA LYS A 4 68.18 -55.33 -94.12
C LYS A 4 68.61 -56.80 -94.12
N GLU A 5 68.96 -57.30 -95.31
CA GLU A 5 69.72 -58.54 -95.52
C GLU A 5 71.18 -58.19 -95.84
N VAL A 6 72.13 -58.96 -95.33
CA VAL A 6 73.52 -59.11 -95.82
C VAL A 6 73.97 -60.51 -95.33
N SER A 7 74.37 -61.53 -96.11
CA SER A 7 74.99 -61.70 -97.45
C SER A 7 76.53 -61.80 -97.44
N GLY A 8 77.05 -62.90 -98.00
CA GLY A 8 78.49 -63.21 -98.12
C GLY A 8 79.07 -64.06 -96.97
N SER A 9 80.12 -64.89 -97.19
CA SER A 9 80.79 -65.25 -98.46
C SER A 9 81.57 -66.56 -98.35
N TYR A 10 81.76 -67.25 -99.48
CA TYR A 10 82.58 -68.46 -99.63
C TYR A 10 84.08 -68.21 -99.34
N LEU A 11 84.78 -69.24 -98.83
CA LEU A 11 86.17 -69.54 -99.20
C LEU A 11 86.42 -71.06 -99.11
N MET A 12 87.43 -71.57 -99.81
CA MET A 12 87.75 -72.99 -99.98
C MET A 12 89.25 -73.26 -99.71
N VAL A 13 89.64 -74.54 -99.71
CA VAL A 13 91.04 -75.06 -99.64
C VAL A 13 91.59 -74.96 -98.20
N SER A 14 92.21 -75.98 -97.60
CA SER A 14 93.11 -77.02 -98.17
C SER A 14 92.81 -78.45 -97.70
N GLU A 15 93.25 -79.44 -98.50
CA GLU A 15 93.38 -80.83 -98.05
C GLU A 15 94.57 -80.99 -97.10
N GLY A 16 94.47 -81.93 -96.15
CA GLY A 16 95.53 -82.25 -95.19
C GLY A 16 95.28 -83.58 -94.48
N LYS A 17 95.61 -84.70 -95.15
CA LYS A 17 95.57 -86.03 -94.51
C LYS A 17 96.87 -86.27 -93.72
N SER A 18 96.74 -86.58 -92.44
CA SER A 18 97.78 -87.18 -91.61
C SER A 18 97.16 -88.27 -90.73
N GLU A 19 97.71 -89.47 -90.77
CA GLU A 19 97.15 -90.65 -90.09
C GLU A 19 97.67 -90.79 -88.65
N SER A 20 96.75 -90.77 -87.67
CA SER A 20 96.97 -91.27 -86.30
C SER A 20 95.57 -91.52 -85.66
N PHE A 21 95.08 -92.75 -85.53
CA PHE A 21 95.51 -93.80 -84.58
C PHE A 21 95.05 -93.53 -83.13
N TYR A 22 93.76 -93.78 -82.89
CA TYR A 22 93.05 -94.04 -81.60
C TYR A 22 93.15 -93.03 -80.42
N PRO A 23 92.15 -92.97 -79.51
CA PRO A 23 90.79 -93.54 -79.57
C PRO A 23 89.71 -92.45 -79.75
N ILE A 24 88.54 -92.83 -80.29
CA ILE A 24 87.37 -91.92 -80.45
C ILE A 24 86.51 -91.86 -79.16
N GLU A 25 86.85 -92.65 -78.14
CA GLU A 25 85.94 -92.98 -77.03
C GLU A 25 86.01 -91.96 -75.87
N GLU A 26 87.18 -91.40 -75.52
CA GLU A 26 87.30 -90.51 -74.35
C GLU A 26 86.56 -89.17 -74.53
N GLU A 27 86.63 -88.56 -75.71
CA GLU A 27 85.92 -87.30 -75.99
C GLU A 27 84.39 -87.51 -76.05
N GLN A 28 83.94 -88.69 -76.51
CA GLN A 28 82.53 -89.06 -76.47
C GLN A 28 82.04 -89.35 -75.04
N ILE A 29 82.86 -89.99 -74.19
CA ILE A 29 82.55 -90.18 -72.76
C ILE A 29 82.41 -88.82 -72.07
N GLY A 30 83.31 -87.87 -72.33
CA GLY A 30 83.23 -86.50 -71.82
C GLY A 30 81.97 -85.75 -72.25
N GLN A 31 81.57 -85.88 -73.53
CA GLN A 31 80.32 -85.28 -74.03
C GLN A 31 79.08 -85.96 -73.43
N CYS A 32 79.06 -87.28 -73.27
CA CYS A 32 77.97 -88.02 -72.62
C CYS A 32 77.80 -87.63 -71.15
N GLU A 33 78.91 -87.46 -70.40
CA GLU A 33 78.85 -86.93 -69.04
C GLU A 33 78.29 -85.50 -68.99
N LEU A 34 78.71 -84.62 -69.91
CA LEU A 34 78.22 -83.24 -69.97
C LEU A 34 76.74 -83.18 -70.35
N LEU A 35 76.27 -84.01 -71.29
CA LEU A 35 74.86 -84.15 -71.63
C LEU A 35 74.02 -84.64 -70.44
N HIS A 36 74.47 -85.67 -69.72
CA HIS A 36 73.75 -86.17 -68.55
C HIS A 36 73.70 -85.10 -67.43
N LYS A 37 74.80 -84.37 -67.20
CA LYS A 37 74.84 -83.25 -66.24
C LYS A 37 73.91 -82.10 -66.65
N LEU A 38 73.83 -81.79 -67.95
CA LEU A 38 72.89 -80.81 -68.50
C LEU A 38 71.44 -81.26 -68.28
N GLU A 39 71.09 -82.50 -68.63
CA GLU A 39 69.74 -83.05 -68.48
C GLU A 39 69.31 -83.12 -66.99
N THR A 40 70.25 -83.43 -66.08
CA THR A 40 70.03 -83.32 -64.62
C THR A 40 69.75 -81.88 -64.22
N ALA A 41 70.59 -80.92 -64.63
CA ALA A 41 70.40 -79.50 -64.32
C ALA A 41 69.10 -78.92 -64.92
N GLU A 42 68.66 -79.36 -66.09
CA GLU A 42 67.39 -78.95 -66.69
C GLU A 42 66.18 -79.47 -65.89
N LYS A 43 66.24 -80.71 -65.38
CA LYS A 43 65.23 -81.26 -64.46
C LYS A 43 65.19 -80.49 -63.14
N GLU A 44 66.35 -80.20 -62.54
CA GLU A 44 66.46 -79.37 -61.34
C GLU A 44 65.91 -77.96 -61.55
N ILE A 45 66.22 -77.33 -62.69
CA ILE A 45 65.68 -76.02 -63.07
C ILE A 45 64.15 -76.10 -63.26
N MET A 46 63.60 -77.21 -63.73
CA MET A 46 62.15 -77.42 -63.85
C MET A 46 61.47 -77.55 -62.48
N GLU A 47 62.04 -78.36 -61.58
CA GLU A 47 61.62 -78.51 -60.18
C GLU A 47 61.67 -77.17 -59.44
N LEU A 48 62.79 -76.43 -59.50
CA LEU A 48 62.94 -75.11 -58.88
C LEU A 48 61.95 -74.08 -59.46
N LYS A 49 61.66 -74.13 -60.77
CA LYS A 49 60.61 -73.32 -61.42
C LYS A 49 59.21 -73.72 -60.97
N LYS A 50 58.97 -74.96 -60.52
CA LYS A 50 57.69 -75.40 -59.94
C LYS A 50 57.57 -74.93 -58.49
N ILE A 51 58.57 -75.22 -57.65
CA ILE A 51 58.62 -74.80 -56.23
C ILE A 51 58.40 -73.29 -56.11
N ARG A 52 59.15 -72.47 -56.86
CA ARG A 52 58.98 -71.00 -56.87
C ARG A 52 57.56 -70.53 -57.27
N ARG A 53 56.83 -71.29 -58.09
CA ARG A 53 55.42 -71.00 -58.45
C ARG A 53 54.43 -71.44 -57.37
N GLU A 54 54.77 -72.44 -56.57
CA GLU A 54 53.99 -72.91 -55.43
C GLU A 54 54.21 -71.98 -54.22
N ASP A 55 55.47 -71.59 -53.93
CA ASP A 55 55.82 -70.56 -52.95
C ASP A 55 55.13 -69.22 -53.22
N ALA A 56 55.12 -68.77 -54.49
CA ALA A 56 54.48 -67.52 -54.87
C ALA A 56 52.97 -67.53 -54.57
N LYS A 57 52.28 -68.66 -54.84
CA LYS A 57 50.86 -68.84 -54.52
C LYS A 57 50.62 -68.94 -53.01
N ALA A 58 51.50 -69.62 -52.28
CA ALA A 58 51.42 -69.71 -50.82
C ALA A 58 51.57 -68.33 -50.17
N ASN A 59 52.55 -67.54 -50.61
CA ASN A 59 52.77 -66.17 -50.13
C ASN A 59 51.62 -65.23 -50.53
N GLU A 60 51.06 -65.36 -51.74
CA GLU A 60 49.84 -64.66 -52.16
C GLU A 60 48.67 -64.99 -51.22
N LYS A 61 48.45 -66.27 -50.90
CA LYS A 61 47.41 -66.69 -49.95
C LYS A 61 47.65 -66.11 -48.56
N VAL A 62 48.86 -66.23 -48.00
CA VAL A 62 49.21 -65.67 -46.68
C VAL A 62 48.98 -64.16 -46.63
N SER A 63 49.28 -63.42 -47.72
CA SER A 63 49.02 -61.98 -47.79
C SER A 63 47.52 -61.64 -47.77
N LYS A 64 46.68 -62.48 -48.37
CA LYS A 64 45.22 -62.35 -48.36
C LYS A 64 44.62 -62.74 -47.01
N ASP A 65 45.04 -63.86 -46.44
CA ASP A 65 44.59 -64.33 -45.12
C ASP A 65 44.89 -63.27 -44.05
N LYS A 66 46.10 -62.68 -44.04
CA LYS A 66 46.47 -61.58 -43.14
C LYS A 66 45.64 -60.32 -43.35
N ALA A 67 45.35 -59.95 -44.60
CA ALA A 67 44.50 -58.80 -44.89
C ALA A 67 43.05 -59.00 -44.39
N VAL A 68 42.54 -60.25 -44.41
CA VAL A 68 41.24 -60.60 -43.84
C VAL A 68 41.25 -60.51 -42.31
N GLU A 69 42.29 -61.02 -41.63
CA GLU A 69 42.41 -60.87 -40.16
C GLU A 69 42.48 -59.39 -39.73
N GLU A 70 43.23 -58.55 -40.46
CA GLU A 70 43.32 -57.12 -40.18
C GLU A 70 41.97 -56.40 -40.39
N GLU A 71 41.17 -56.78 -41.39
CA GLU A 71 39.81 -56.27 -41.57
C GLU A 71 38.81 -56.82 -40.54
N GLU A 72 38.95 -58.07 -40.11
CA GLU A 72 38.15 -58.61 -39.00
C GLU A 72 38.42 -57.89 -37.68
N HIS A 73 39.68 -57.55 -37.39
CA HIS A 73 40.02 -56.77 -36.18
C HIS A 73 39.36 -55.38 -36.23
N LYS A 74 39.51 -54.65 -37.34
CA LYS A 74 38.88 -53.33 -37.53
C LYS A 74 37.36 -53.40 -37.41
N ARG A 75 36.73 -54.45 -37.95
CA ARG A 75 35.27 -54.67 -37.80
C ARG A 75 34.85 -54.82 -36.34
N LYS A 76 35.55 -55.67 -35.58
CA LYS A 76 35.27 -55.91 -34.14
C LYS A 76 35.48 -54.63 -33.32
N GLU A 77 36.51 -53.85 -33.63
CA GLU A 77 36.77 -52.55 -33.00
C GLU A 77 35.68 -51.50 -33.33
N VAL A 78 35.24 -51.43 -34.59
CA VAL A 78 34.14 -50.54 -35.01
C VAL A 78 32.81 -50.98 -34.39
N GLU A 79 32.54 -52.28 -34.28
CA GLU A 79 31.35 -52.84 -33.63
C GLU A 79 31.31 -52.52 -32.13
N GLU A 80 32.42 -52.70 -31.41
CA GLU A 80 32.53 -52.33 -29.99
C GLU A 80 32.37 -50.81 -29.78
N ASN A 81 32.93 -49.99 -30.68
CA ASN A 81 32.81 -48.54 -30.62
C ASN A 81 31.40 -48.05 -31.00
N LEU A 82 30.69 -48.74 -31.89
CA LEU A 82 29.28 -48.49 -32.20
C LEU A 82 28.41 -48.82 -30.97
N ALA A 83 28.61 -49.97 -30.32
CA ALA A 83 27.88 -50.35 -29.12
C ALA A 83 28.10 -49.35 -27.95
N LYS A 84 29.32 -48.82 -27.78
CA LYS A 84 29.60 -47.73 -26.84
C LYS A 84 28.84 -46.45 -27.20
N ALA A 85 28.85 -46.06 -28.48
CA ALA A 85 28.16 -44.86 -28.95
C ALA A 85 26.63 -44.97 -28.82
N GLU A 86 26.05 -46.15 -29.09
CA GLU A 86 24.62 -46.43 -28.90
C GLU A 86 24.22 -46.34 -27.42
N LYS A 87 25.02 -46.92 -26.51
CA LYS A 87 24.80 -46.79 -25.06
C LYS A 87 24.83 -45.33 -24.59
N ILE A 88 25.79 -44.54 -25.06
CA ILE A 88 25.89 -43.11 -24.75
C ILE A 88 24.68 -42.34 -25.32
N ALA A 89 24.25 -42.66 -26.55
CA ALA A 89 23.08 -42.04 -27.16
C ALA A 89 21.78 -42.35 -26.40
N GLU A 90 21.63 -43.57 -25.87
CA GLU A 90 20.50 -43.94 -25.01
C GLU A 90 20.55 -43.23 -23.65
N GLU A 91 21.71 -43.16 -22.99
CA GLU A 91 21.86 -42.41 -21.72
C GLU A 91 21.55 -40.91 -21.89
N LEU A 92 21.95 -40.31 -23.01
CA LEU A 92 21.58 -38.93 -23.39
C LEU A 92 20.08 -38.79 -23.69
N ARG A 93 19.47 -39.79 -24.33
CA ARG A 93 18.03 -39.82 -24.61
C ARG A 93 17.20 -39.96 -23.33
N GLU A 94 17.63 -40.77 -22.38
CA GLU A 94 16.97 -40.88 -21.07
C GLU A 94 17.12 -39.62 -20.22
N THR A 95 18.31 -39.04 -20.15
CA THR A 95 18.54 -37.81 -19.36
C THR A 95 17.70 -36.65 -19.89
N ALA A 96 17.63 -36.47 -21.22
CA ALA A 96 16.74 -35.49 -21.84
C ALA A 96 15.25 -35.75 -21.52
N LYS A 97 14.79 -37.01 -21.53
CA LYS A 97 13.41 -37.37 -21.12
C LYS A 97 13.14 -37.04 -19.65
N ARG A 98 14.07 -37.38 -18.76
CA ARG A 98 13.96 -37.13 -17.30
C ARG A 98 13.89 -35.62 -17.02
N GLN A 99 14.77 -34.83 -17.60
CA GLN A 99 14.74 -33.36 -17.50
C GLN A 99 13.43 -32.75 -18.03
N ALA A 100 12.97 -33.19 -19.21
CA ALA A 100 11.69 -32.71 -19.76
C ALA A 100 10.48 -33.06 -18.86
N GLN A 101 10.50 -34.25 -18.24
CA GLN A 101 9.47 -34.65 -17.27
C GLN A 101 9.56 -33.84 -15.97
N GLU A 102 10.77 -33.65 -15.42
CA GLU A 102 11.02 -32.83 -14.23
C GLU A 102 10.48 -31.41 -14.42
N HIS A 103 10.89 -30.72 -15.48
CA HIS A 103 10.41 -29.39 -15.84
C HIS A 103 8.87 -29.32 -16.00
N SER A 104 8.26 -30.35 -16.60
CA SER A 104 6.79 -30.45 -16.70
C SER A 104 6.12 -30.56 -15.32
N THR A 105 6.69 -31.34 -14.39
CA THR A 105 6.16 -31.43 -13.02
C THR A 105 6.38 -30.15 -12.23
N ASP A 106 7.50 -29.45 -12.40
CA ASP A 106 7.77 -28.17 -11.71
C ASP A 106 6.85 -27.05 -12.22
N LEU A 107 6.64 -26.96 -13.53
CA LEU A 107 5.66 -26.06 -14.11
C LEU A 107 4.24 -26.34 -13.59
N TRP A 108 3.89 -27.61 -13.35
CA TRP A 108 2.61 -27.97 -12.72
C TRP A 108 2.54 -27.57 -11.23
N LYS A 109 3.62 -27.76 -10.46
CA LYS A 109 3.72 -27.28 -9.06
C LYS A 109 3.54 -25.76 -8.99
N HIS A 110 4.25 -25.01 -9.85
CA HIS A 110 4.14 -23.54 -9.93
C HIS A 110 2.75 -23.09 -10.35
N LYS A 111 2.12 -23.74 -11.34
CA LYS A 111 0.73 -23.47 -11.75
C LYS A 111 -0.25 -23.69 -10.60
N THR A 112 -0.05 -24.74 -9.79
CA THR A 112 -0.91 -25.05 -8.64
C THR A 112 -0.75 -23.99 -7.54
N ALA A 113 0.49 -23.68 -7.14
CA ALA A 113 0.77 -22.63 -6.15
C ALA A 113 0.28 -21.24 -6.60
N PHE A 114 0.35 -20.92 -7.89
CA PHE A 114 -0.20 -19.67 -8.44
C PHE A 114 -1.73 -19.61 -8.30
N LEU A 115 -2.45 -20.70 -8.57
CA LEU A 115 -3.91 -20.75 -8.37
C LEU A 115 -4.31 -20.60 -6.90
N GLU A 116 -3.54 -21.20 -5.98
CA GLU A 116 -3.72 -21.02 -4.53
C GLU A 116 -3.48 -19.56 -4.10
N LEU A 117 -2.40 -18.92 -4.58
CA LEU A 117 -2.10 -17.51 -4.31
C LEU A 117 -3.20 -16.58 -4.83
N VAL A 118 -3.69 -16.79 -6.06
CA VAL A 118 -4.80 -16.01 -6.63
C VAL A 118 -6.11 -16.22 -5.85
N SER A 119 -6.38 -17.44 -5.38
CA SER A 119 -7.54 -17.73 -4.53
C SER A 119 -7.44 -17.00 -3.17
N ASN A 120 -6.28 -17.08 -2.52
CA ASN A 120 -6.02 -16.42 -1.24
C ASN A 120 -6.09 -14.89 -1.36
N HIS A 121 -5.56 -14.32 -2.45
CA HIS A 121 -5.67 -12.89 -2.75
C HIS A 121 -7.14 -12.46 -2.87
N ARG A 122 -7.94 -13.16 -3.68
CA ARG A 122 -9.36 -12.84 -3.86
C ARG A 122 -10.20 -13.03 -2.58
N GLN A 123 -9.81 -13.96 -1.71
CA GLN A 123 -10.42 -14.09 -0.38
C GLN A 123 -10.07 -12.87 0.49
N LEU A 124 -8.81 -12.45 0.54
CA LEU A 124 -8.34 -11.31 1.32
C LEU A 124 -9.01 -9.99 0.85
N GLU A 125 -9.11 -9.76 -0.47
CA GLU A 125 -9.87 -8.63 -1.03
C GLU A 125 -11.32 -8.63 -0.54
N ALA A 126 -11.99 -9.79 -0.57
CA ALA A 126 -13.36 -9.92 -0.11
C ALA A 126 -13.50 -9.72 1.41
N GLU A 127 -12.48 -10.06 2.21
CA GLU A 127 -12.42 -9.83 3.65
C GLU A 127 -12.19 -8.36 3.99
N MET A 128 -11.21 -7.70 3.35
CA MET A 128 -10.99 -6.26 3.43
C MET A 128 -12.26 -5.48 3.03
N GLY A 129 -12.92 -5.89 1.95
CA GLY A 129 -14.19 -5.31 1.51
C GLY A 129 -15.35 -5.50 2.50
N ARG A 130 -15.33 -6.54 3.34
CA ARG A 130 -16.29 -6.71 4.45
C ARG A 130 -15.92 -5.82 5.64
N ALA A 131 -14.65 -5.80 6.05
CA ALA A 131 -14.15 -5.00 7.16
C ALA A 131 -14.35 -3.49 6.92
N LEU A 132 -14.10 -2.99 5.71
CA LEU A 132 -14.33 -1.60 5.34
C LEU A 132 -15.81 -1.20 5.48
N ARG A 133 -16.75 -2.06 5.07
CA ARG A 133 -18.20 -1.80 5.24
C ARG A 133 -18.63 -1.81 6.71
N GLN A 134 -18.00 -2.63 7.55
CA GLN A 134 -18.24 -2.62 9.00
C GLN A 134 -17.68 -1.34 9.66
N LEU A 135 -16.49 -0.90 9.26
CA LEU A 135 -15.88 0.35 9.73
C LEU A 135 -16.71 1.57 9.30
N GLU A 136 -17.16 1.61 8.05
CA GLU A 136 -18.03 2.66 7.51
C GLU A 136 -19.34 2.77 8.30
N ALA A 137 -20.03 1.63 8.55
CA ALA A 137 -21.23 1.59 9.37
C ALA A 137 -20.97 2.05 10.82
N LYS A 138 -19.84 1.64 11.42
CA LYS A 138 -19.47 2.10 12.78
C LYS A 138 -19.06 3.57 12.84
N ARG A 139 -18.55 4.17 11.76
CA ARG A 139 -18.39 5.62 11.70
C ARG A 139 -19.74 6.32 11.71
N GLN A 140 -20.67 5.87 10.85
CA GLN A 140 -22.03 6.44 10.77
C GLN A 140 -22.81 6.32 12.10
N GLU A 141 -22.65 5.21 12.84
CA GLU A 141 -23.19 5.08 14.21
C GLU A 141 -22.57 6.09 15.20
N LEU A 142 -21.26 6.36 15.11
CA LEU A 142 -20.58 7.34 15.96
C LEU A 142 -20.94 8.78 15.60
N ASP A 143 -21.04 9.09 14.30
CA ASP A 143 -21.41 10.40 13.78
C ASP A 143 -22.80 10.81 14.33
N ALA A 144 -23.79 9.92 14.27
CA ALA A 144 -25.13 10.15 14.83
C ALA A 144 -25.15 10.31 16.37
N VAL A 145 -24.27 9.59 17.10
CA VAL A 145 -24.12 9.74 18.56
C VAL A 145 -23.45 11.08 18.92
N LEU A 146 -22.59 11.62 18.06
CA LEU A 146 -22.02 12.96 18.23
C LEU A 146 -23.07 14.05 18.01
N GLU A 147 -23.90 13.96 16.97
CA GLU A 147 -25.03 14.88 16.75
C GLU A 147 -25.97 14.92 17.96
N GLN A 148 -26.42 13.75 18.45
CA GLN A 148 -27.28 13.64 19.64
C GLN A 148 -26.62 14.25 20.91
N LYS A 149 -25.31 14.06 21.06
CA LYS A 149 -24.54 14.66 22.17
C LYS A 149 -24.51 16.18 22.08
N GLU A 150 -24.35 16.75 20.88
CA GLU A 150 -24.33 18.21 20.67
C GLU A 150 -25.69 18.84 20.97
N GLU A 151 -26.80 18.23 20.53
CA GLU A 151 -28.15 18.62 20.94
C GLU A 151 -28.33 18.61 22.47
N SER A 152 -27.87 17.54 23.12
CA SER A 152 -27.94 17.39 24.58
C SER A 152 -27.11 18.44 25.33
N VAL A 153 -25.95 18.83 24.79
CA VAL A 153 -25.10 19.90 25.35
C VAL A 153 -25.78 21.26 25.19
N LEU A 154 -26.37 21.57 24.03
CA LEU A 154 -27.12 22.81 23.79
C LEU A 154 -28.33 22.93 24.72
N LEU A 155 -29.08 21.83 24.93
CA LEU A 155 -30.18 21.79 25.90
C LEU A 155 -29.68 22.03 27.33
N THR A 156 -28.56 21.41 27.72
CA THR A 156 -27.96 21.58 29.05
C THR A 156 -27.48 23.01 29.29
N GLN A 157 -26.89 23.65 28.28
CA GLN A 157 -26.48 25.06 28.32
C GLN A 157 -27.69 25.98 28.49
N LYS A 158 -28.76 25.77 27.71
CA LYS A 158 -30.02 26.54 27.81
C LYS A 158 -30.63 26.45 29.20
N LEU A 159 -30.76 25.24 29.76
CA LEU A 159 -31.29 25.01 31.10
C LEU A 159 -30.40 25.64 32.19
N SER A 160 -29.08 25.63 32.01
CA SER A 160 -28.13 26.25 32.94
C SER A 160 -28.27 27.78 32.99
N VAL A 161 -28.50 28.44 31.85
CA VAL A 161 -28.80 29.88 31.79
C VAL A 161 -30.13 30.21 32.49
N GLU A 162 -31.16 29.37 32.30
CA GLU A 162 -32.45 29.53 32.96
C GLU A 162 -32.36 29.35 34.50
N VAL A 163 -31.62 28.34 34.97
CA VAL A 163 -31.34 28.14 36.40
C VAL A 163 -30.56 29.32 37.01
N LEU A 164 -29.60 29.90 36.28
CA LEU A 164 -28.90 31.11 36.74
C LEU A 164 -29.82 32.33 36.83
N LYS A 165 -30.80 32.47 35.93
CA LYS A 165 -31.84 33.51 36.03
C LYS A 165 -32.71 33.29 37.26
N MET A 166 -33.26 32.09 37.45
CA MET A 166 -34.10 31.76 38.62
C MET A 166 -33.38 31.99 39.95
N ARG A 167 -32.06 31.70 40.02
CA ARG A 167 -31.24 32.00 41.20
C ARG A 167 -31.14 33.50 41.50
N LYS A 168 -30.95 34.36 40.48
CA LYS A 168 -30.94 35.82 40.64
C LYS A 168 -32.32 36.35 41.08
N ASP A 169 -33.39 35.85 40.48
CA ASP A 169 -34.76 36.23 40.84
C ASP A 169 -35.12 35.83 42.29
N LEU A 170 -34.60 34.69 42.77
CA LEU A 170 -34.73 34.24 44.16
C LEU A 170 -33.94 35.13 45.13
N GLU A 171 -32.69 35.48 44.79
CA GLU A 171 -31.84 36.36 45.59
C GLU A 171 -32.43 37.78 45.72
N GLN A 172 -33.07 38.29 44.66
CA GLN A 172 -33.82 39.55 44.72
C GLN A 172 -35.04 39.47 45.66
N LYS A 173 -35.81 38.37 45.60
CA LYS A 173 -36.95 38.14 46.50
C LYS A 173 -36.52 38.04 47.96
N ASP A 174 -35.41 37.37 48.26
CA ASP A 174 -34.86 37.32 49.63
C ASP A 174 -34.44 38.71 50.14
N LYS A 175 -33.76 39.51 49.32
CA LYS A 175 -33.41 40.91 49.66
C LYS A 175 -34.64 41.76 49.97
N ILE A 176 -35.73 41.59 49.19
CA ILE A 176 -37.02 42.27 49.43
C ILE A 176 -37.68 41.79 50.72
N LEU A 177 -37.75 40.48 50.98
CA LEU A 177 -38.30 39.92 52.22
C LEU A 177 -37.49 40.37 53.44
N SER A 178 -36.16 40.35 53.36
CA SER A 178 -35.25 40.87 54.39
C SER A 178 -35.47 42.35 54.68
N ALA A 179 -35.71 43.19 53.66
CA ALA A 179 -36.04 44.61 53.84
C ALA A 179 -37.44 44.78 54.47
N MET A 180 -38.43 44.01 54.02
CA MET A 180 -39.80 44.02 54.54
C MET A 180 -39.87 43.61 56.01
N LEU A 181 -39.13 42.59 56.42
CA LEU A 181 -39.02 42.14 57.81
C LEU A 181 -38.34 43.18 58.71
N ARG A 182 -37.32 43.91 58.21
CA ARG A 182 -36.71 45.04 58.94
C ARG A 182 -37.71 46.18 59.11
N LYS A 183 -38.44 46.56 58.06
CA LYS A 183 -39.50 47.58 58.14
C LYS A 183 -40.59 47.19 59.14
N SER A 184 -41.14 45.98 59.02
CA SER A 184 -42.21 45.48 59.91
C SER A 184 -41.85 45.60 61.40
N LYS A 185 -40.59 45.33 61.77
CA LYS A 185 -40.08 45.52 63.14
C LYS A 185 -40.06 46.99 63.57
N MET A 186 -39.71 47.92 62.68
CA MET A 186 -39.82 49.36 62.97
C MET A 186 -41.28 49.79 63.09
N ASP A 187 -42.14 49.38 62.16
CA ASP A 187 -43.58 49.68 62.18
C ASP A 187 -44.22 49.19 63.50
N THR A 188 -43.74 48.10 64.12
CA THR A 188 -44.21 47.67 65.46
C THR A 188 -43.73 48.57 66.61
N THR A 189 -42.47 49.01 66.61
CA THR A 189 -41.95 49.87 67.69
C THR A 189 -42.50 51.30 67.60
N GLU A 190 -42.74 51.81 66.39
CA GLU A 190 -43.45 53.07 66.15
C GLU A 190 -44.90 53.01 66.66
N LYS A 191 -45.64 51.93 66.34
CA LYS A 191 -47.01 51.72 66.87
C LYS A 191 -47.03 51.64 68.39
N GLU A 192 -46.03 51.03 69.02
CA GLU A 192 -45.89 51.05 70.47
C GLU A 192 -45.63 52.44 71.05
N LEU A 193 -44.80 53.26 70.40
CA LEU A 193 -44.51 54.63 70.80
C LEU A 193 -45.77 55.49 70.70
N LEU A 194 -46.45 55.47 69.56
CA LEU A 194 -47.72 56.16 69.34
C LEU A 194 -48.80 55.68 70.31
N LEU A 195 -48.85 54.39 70.66
CA LEU A 195 -49.77 53.88 71.69
C LEU A 195 -49.46 54.48 73.07
N LYS A 196 -48.19 54.63 73.44
CA LYS A 196 -47.75 55.26 74.70
C LYS A 196 -48.09 56.75 74.69
N GLU A 197 -47.83 57.46 73.59
CA GLU A 197 -48.17 58.88 73.43
C GLU A 197 -49.69 59.14 73.43
N VAL A 198 -50.49 58.30 72.78
CA VAL A 198 -51.97 58.39 72.82
C VAL A 198 -52.50 58.11 74.22
N LYS A 199 -51.90 57.19 75.00
CA LYS A 199 -52.25 56.96 76.40
C LYS A 199 -51.93 58.19 77.27
N LEU A 200 -50.73 58.76 77.13
CA LEU A 200 -50.33 59.99 77.83
C LEU A 200 -51.21 61.18 77.44
N SER A 201 -51.53 61.34 76.15
CA SER A 201 -52.40 62.39 75.64
C SER A 201 -53.85 62.22 76.10
N LYS A 202 -54.35 60.99 76.25
CA LYS A 202 -55.67 60.74 76.89
C LYS A 202 -55.65 61.07 78.39
N ALA A 203 -54.57 60.76 79.11
CA ALA A 203 -54.42 61.13 80.51
C ALA A 203 -54.35 62.67 80.68
N LYS A 204 -53.53 63.35 79.88
CA LYS A 204 -53.41 64.82 79.86
C LYS A 204 -54.71 65.50 79.45
N ARG A 205 -55.48 64.93 78.50
CA ARG A 205 -56.83 65.41 78.17
C ARG A 205 -57.76 65.26 79.37
N LYS A 206 -57.81 64.10 80.03
CA LYS A 206 -58.62 63.91 81.25
C LYS A 206 -58.24 64.86 82.38
N GLN A 207 -56.95 65.16 82.55
CA GLN A 207 -56.49 66.16 83.51
C GLN A 207 -57.01 67.55 83.15
N ALA A 208 -56.88 67.97 81.89
CA ALA A 208 -57.42 69.24 81.40
C ALA A 208 -58.96 69.30 81.44
N GLU A 209 -59.65 68.17 81.29
CA GLU A 209 -61.11 68.03 81.47
C GLU A 209 -61.51 68.20 82.94
N LEU A 210 -60.80 67.57 83.88
CA LEU A 210 -61.01 67.76 85.33
C LEU A 210 -60.67 69.18 85.79
N GLU A 211 -59.63 69.80 85.24
CA GLU A 211 -59.36 71.23 85.45
C GLU A 211 -60.48 72.09 84.87
N ARG A 212 -60.98 71.77 83.67
CA ARG A 212 -62.12 72.48 83.05
C ARG A 212 -63.42 72.30 83.83
N GLU A 213 -63.67 71.13 84.42
CA GLU A 213 -64.80 70.89 85.34
C GLU A 213 -64.62 71.67 86.64
N ARG A 214 -63.41 71.73 87.21
CA ARG A 214 -63.08 72.59 88.35
C ARG A 214 -63.34 74.07 88.05
N TRP A 215 -62.94 74.56 86.87
CA TRP A 215 -63.25 75.92 86.42
C TRP A 215 -64.75 76.13 86.14
N LYS A 216 -65.45 75.13 85.58
CA LYS A 216 -66.91 75.15 85.39
C LYS A 216 -67.65 75.27 86.73
N SER A 217 -67.38 74.41 87.71
CA SER A 217 -68.03 74.43 89.03
C SER A 217 -67.78 75.73 89.79
N VAL A 218 -66.66 76.42 89.54
CA VAL A 218 -66.44 77.79 90.03
C VAL A 218 -67.39 78.79 89.32
N SER A 219 -67.58 78.68 88.01
CA SER A 219 -68.44 79.58 87.23
C SER A 219 -69.95 79.34 87.35
N GLU A 220 -70.39 78.09 87.51
CA GLU A 220 -71.81 77.68 87.43
C GLU A 220 -72.61 78.04 88.70
N SER A 221 -71.94 78.59 89.72
CA SER A 221 -72.54 78.98 91.01
C SER A 221 -73.22 80.35 91.02
N LYS A 222 -72.97 81.24 90.04
CA LYS A 222 -73.52 82.62 90.01
C LYS A 222 -73.70 83.24 88.62
N HIS A 223 -74.77 82.89 87.89
CA HIS A 223 -75.60 83.89 87.20
C HIS A 223 -76.95 83.32 86.72
N GLU A 224 -78.05 83.92 87.18
CA GLU A 224 -79.31 83.90 86.45
C GLU A 224 -79.66 85.34 86.02
N ARG A 225 -79.97 85.49 84.72
CA ARG A 225 -80.51 86.68 84.01
C ARG A 225 -79.62 87.92 83.83
N HIS A 226 -79.98 88.64 82.75
CA HIS A 226 -79.50 89.96 82.28
C HIS A 226 -78.11 89.99 81.62
N SER A 227 -77.82 90.86 80.64
CA SER A 227 -78.64 91.51 79.60
C SER A 227 -77.68 92.09 78.53
N LEU A 228 -78.19 92.53 77.37
CA LEU A 228 -77.35 92.89 76.20
C LEU A 228 -76.54 94.20 76.35
N ARG A 229 -75.23 94.15 76.04
CA ARG A 229 -74.40 95.29 75.58
C ARG A 229 -73.26 94.74 74.68
N SER A 230 -72.95 95.17 73.44
CA SER A 230 -73.09 96.46 72.71
C SER A 230 -71.97 97.46 73.09
N MET A 231 -71.01 97.88 72.23
CA MET A 231 -70.75 97.67 70.76
C MET A 231 -69.24 97.84 70.39
N PHE A 232 -68.92 97.67 69.10
CA PHE A 232 -67.77 98.24 68.32
C PHE A 232 -66.36 97.63 68.53
N SER A 233 -65.46 97.58 67.51
CA SER A 233 -65.56 98.04 66.10
C SER A 233 -64.66 97.26 65.10
N HIS A 234 -64.83 97.57 63.81
CA HIS A 234 -64.12 97.19 62.55
C HIS A 234 -62.65 96.69 62.64
N HIS A 235 -62.09 95.88 61.72
CA HIS A 235 -61.95 96.11 60.26
C HIS A 235 -61.61 94.84 59.43
N SER A 236 -61.61 94.98 58.09
CA SER A 236 -60.97 94.15 57.03
C SER A 236 -61.45 92.70 56.78
N ASN A 237 -62.02 92.53 55.57
CA ASN A 237 -62.20 91.29 54.79
C ASN A 237 -60.92 91.06 53.91
N PRO A 238 -60.78 90.06 52.99
CA PRO A 238 -61.75 89.10 52.46
C PRO A 238 -61.27 87.61 52.29
N ARG A 239 -62.13 86.82 51.64
CA ARG A 239 -61.89 85.48 51.04
C ARG A 239 -60.86 85.51 49.90
N LEU A 240 -60.41 84.32 49.45
CA LEU A 240 -60.63 83.85 48.06
C LEU A 240 -60.35 82.34 47.89
N ASP A 241 -60.94 81.76 46.84
CA ASP A 241 -60.73 80.38 46.36
C ASP A 241 -59.82 80.39 45.09
N ASP A 242 -59.24 79.22 44.77
CA ASP A 242 -58.52 78.72 43.56
C ASP A 242 -58.61 79.46 42.19
N PRO A 243 -57.76 79.16 41.16
CA PRO A 243 -56.35 78.71 41.14
C PRO A 243 -55.39 79.58 40.25
N PRO A 244 -54.94 79.23 39.01
CA PRO A 244 -53.91 78.25 38.60
C PRO A 244 -52.67 78.78 37.79
N ILE A 245 -51.61 77.95 37.70
CA ILE A 245 -50.63 77.79 36.58
C ILE A 245 -49.68 78.96 36.16
N GLU A 246 -48.39 78.59 35.92
CA GLU A 246 -47.24 79.30 35.26
C GLU A 246 -46.08 79.72 36.20
N ARG A 247 -44.82 79.93 35.76
CA ARG A 247 -43.91 79.26 34.77
C ARG A 247 -42.52 79.92 34.89
N GLY A 248 -41.43 79.16 35.01
CA GLY A 248 -40.03 79.64 34.95
C GLY A 248 -39.09 78.74 35.76
N ALA A 249 -38.10 78.03 35.21
CA ALA A 249 -36.88 78.49 34.52
C ALA A 249 -35.91 79.22 35.48
N SER A 250 -34.62 78.85 35.63
CA SER A 250 -33.76 77.83 34.97
C SER A 250 -32.62 77.45 35.95
N GLN A 251 -31.68 76.51 35.73
CA GLN A 251 -31.14 75.81 34.54
C GLN A 251 -30.93 74.29 34.84
N GLY A 252 -30.15 73.56 34.03
CA GLY A 252 -29.80 72.16 34.37
C GLY A 252 -29.25 71.22 33.27
N LEU A 253 -28.76 71.73 32.13
CA LEU A 253 -28.02 71.00 31.07
C LEU A 253 -28.55 69.62 30.61
N ASN A 254 -29.26 69.62 29.48
CA ASN A 254 -29.20 68.49 28.54
C ASN A 254 -27.79 68.39 27.96
N SER A 255 -27.14 67.23 28.10
CA SER A 255 -26.00 66.83 27.26
C SER A 255 -26.38 65.63 26.40
N ARG A 256 -26.75 65.90 25.15
CA ARG A 256 -26.92 64.91 24.08
C ARG A 256 -25.62 64.83 23.28
N SER A 257 -25.26 63.61 22.85
CA SER A 257 -24.31 63.23 21.78
C SER A 257 -23.14 62.36 22.26
N GLN A 258 -22.60 61.56 21.33
CA GLN A 258 -21.52 60.57 21.51
C GLN A 258 -21.97 59.37 22.38
N SER A 259 -22.24 58.18 21.84
CA SER A 259 -21.67 57.46 20.66
C SER A 259 -20.17 57.16 20.82
N ILE A 260 -19.89 56.26 21.75
CA ILE A 260 -18.70 55.41 21.74
C ILE A 260 -19.23 53.98 21.70
N ASP A 261 -18.93 53.28 20.61
CA ASP A 261 -19.11 51.84 20.55
C ASP A 261 -18.13 51.18 21.52
N TYR A 262 -18.63 50.23 22.30
CA TYR A 262 -17.81 49.15 22.83
C TYR A 262 -18.33 47.86 22.21
N ASP A 263 -17.99 47.70 20.93
CA ASP A 263 -17.76 46.38 20.38
C ASP A 263 -16.74 45.68 21.29
N ILE A 264 -17.22 44.75 22.10
CA ILE A 264 -16.40 43.63 22.52
C ILE A 264 -16.51 42.61 21.38
N GLU A 265 -15.92 43.00 20.26
CA GLU A 265 -15.46 42.10 19.23
C GLU A 265 -14.43 41.18 19.88
N TYR A 266 -14.89 40.08 20.46
CA TYR A 266 -14.01 38.98 20.85
C TYR A 266 -13.62 38.25 19.58
N GLU A 267 -12.77 38.93 18.80
CA GLU A 267 -12.07 38.36 17.66
C GLU A 267 -11.40 37.06 18.11
N ASN A 268 -11.44 36.04 17.24
CA ASN A 268 -10.79 34.75 17.49
C ASN A 268 -9.58 34.57 16.55
N PRO A 269 -8.37 35.04 16.93
CA PRO A 269 -7.18 34.97 16.10
C PRO A 269 -6.16 33.89 16.52
N GLU A 270 -6.54 32.78 17.17
CA GLU A 270 -5.63 31.63 17.34
C GLU A 270 -5.64 30.64 16.16
N PHE A 271 -5.92 31.14 14.95
CA PHE A 271 -5.50 30.49 13.70
C PHE A 271 -4.08 30.91 13.30
N GLN A 272 -3.08 30.64 14.17
CA GLN A 272 -1.68 30.80 13.78
C GLN A 272 -1.34 29.76 12.71
N LYS A 273 -1.08 30.25 11.49
CA LYS A 273 -0.96 29.45 10.27
C LYS A 273 0.24 28.49 10.31
N SER A 274 0.03 27.26 10.76
CA SER A 274 0.87 26.10 10.43
C SER A 274 0.54 25.51 9.05
N SER A 275 0.15 26.36 8.08
CA SER A 275 0.01 25.99 6.67
C SER A 275 1.40 25.80 6.04
N LYS A 276 2.09 24.75 6.48
CA LYS A 276 3.28 24.23 5.82
C LYS A 276 2.83 23.04 4.98
N ALA A 277 2.72 23.26 3.67
CA ALA A 277 2.39 22.22 2.72
C ALA A 277 3.40 21.07 2.82
N PHE A 278 2.95 19.95 3.39
CA PHE A 278 3.56 18.65 3.17
C PHE A 278 2.61 17.87 2.26
N SER A 279 3.06 17.69 1.02
CA SER A 279 2.37 16.89 0.01
C SER A 279 2.09 15.48 0.53
N PRO A 280 1.08 14.77 -0.03
CA PRO A 280 0.93 13.34 0.23
C PRO A 280 2.27 12.62 0.03
N LEU A 281 2.67 11.77 0.97
CA LEU A 281 3.95 11.05 0.93
C LEU A 281 3.92 9.86 -0.06
N SER A 282 3.37 10.12 -1.24
CA SER A 282 3.19 9.19 -2.35
C SER A 282 4.33 9.35 -3.35
N ASN A 283 5.56 9.07 -2.89
CA ASN A 283 6.74 8.90 -3.75
C ASN A 283 7.91 8.23 -3.01
N LEU A 284 7.64 7.14 -2.28
CA LEU A 284 8.65 6.22 -1.74
C LEU A 284 8.33 4.76 -2.06
N TYR A 285 7.99 4.50 -3.33
CA TYR A 285 8.33 3.28 -4.07
C TYR A 285 7.91 3.50 -5.53
N SER A 286 8.82 4.03 -6.34
CA SER A 286 8.81 3.78 -7.79
C SER A 286 9.78 2.63 -8.03
N PRO A 287 9.30 1.43 -8.41
CA PRO A 287 10.14 0.45 -9.09
C PRO A 287 10.78 1.06 -10.34
N GLY A 288 11.83 0.42 -10.85
CA GLY A 288 12.47 0.85 -12.09
C GLY A 288 11.48 0.85 -13.26
N ASN A 289 11.54 1.87 -14.11
CA ASN A 289 10.71 1.98 -15.31
C ASN A 289 10.97 0.81 -16.30
N ASP A 290 12.06 0.08 -16.09
CA ASP A 290 12.51 -1.07 -16.87
C ASP A 290 11.52 -2.26 -16.81
N GLU A 291 10.90 -2.56 -15.67
CA GLU A 291 9.86 -3.60 -15.59
C GLU A 291 8.60 -3.22 -16.38
N LEU A 292 8.23 -1.94 -16.39
CA LEU A 292 7.09 -1.44 -17.16
C LEU A 292 7.35 -1.43 -18.68
N ALA A 293 8.62 -1.34 -19.09
CA ALA A 293 9.02 -1.59 -20.47
C ALA A 293 8.97 -3.09 -20.82
N ASP A 294 9.34 -3.96 -19.89
CA ASP A 294 9.30 -5.43 -20.06
C ASP A 294 7.86 -5.95 -20.24
N VAL A 295 6.94 -5.53 -19.36
CA VAL A 295 5.51 -5.89 -19.44
C VAL A 295 4.89 -5.45 -20.77
N LYS A 296 5.19 -4.23 -21.25
CA LYS A 296 4.69 -3.75 -22.56
C LYS A 296 5.25 -4.53 -23.74
N ARG A 297 6.52 -4.96 -23.66
CA ARG A 297 7.14 -5.82 -24.69
C ARG A 297 6.50 -7.21 -24.71
N LEU A 298 6.21 -7.77 -23.53
CA LEU A 298 5.51 -9.05 -23.39
C LEU A 298 4.07 -8.97 -23.92
N GLU A 299 3.33 -7.90 -23.60
CA GLU A 299 1.96 -7.70 -24.11
C GLU A 299 1.94 -7.58 -25.65
N GLY A 300 2.88 -6.84 -26.23
CA GLY A 300 3.03 -6.74 -27.69
C GLY A 300 3.35 -8.08 -28.36
N TRP A 301 4.17 -8.93 -27.71
CA TRP A 301 4.47 -10.28 -28.19
C TRP A 301 3.23 -11.18 -28.14
N VAL A 302 2.49 -11.19 -27.03
CA VAL A 302 1.25 -11.98 -26.87
C VAL A 302 0.18 -11.59 -27.90
N ARG A 303 0.00 -10.29 -28.17
CA ARG A 303 -0.90 -9.82 -29.23
C ARG A 303 -0.45 -10.30 -30.62
N SER A 304 0.84 -10.15 -30.94
CA SER A 304 1.42 -10.57 -32.22
C SER A 304 1.28 -12.09 -32.47
N GLU A 305 1.41 -12.91 -31.43
CA GLU A 305 1.29 -14.37 -31.56
C GLU A 305 -0.18 -14.81 -31.66
N ALA A 306 -1.10 -14.13 -30.94
CA ALA A 306 -2.54 -14.36 -31.09
C ALA A 306 -3.02 -14.02 -32.51
N GLU A 307 -2.56 -12.91 -33.09
CA GLU A 307 -2.88 -12.50 -34.47
C GLU A 307 -2.38 -13.53 -35.51
N LYS A 308 -1.20 -14.13 -35.32
CA LYS A 308 -0.74 -15.25 -36.16
C LYS A 308 -1.64 -16.48 -36.03
N VAL A 309 -1.99 -16.89 -34.81
CA VAL A 309 -2.85 -18.06 -34.57
C VAL A 309 -4.24 -17.86 -35.20
N CYS A 310 -4.77 -16.64 -35.20
CA CYS A 310 -6.00 -16.29 -35.91
C CYS A 310 -5.83 -16.18 -37.44
N SER A 311 -4.62 -16.03 -37.97
CA SER A 311 -4.32 -15.91 -39.41
C SER A 311 -3.94 -17.25 -40.07
N CYS A 312 -3.91 -18.35 -39.32
CA CYS A 312 -3.50 -19.68 -39.77
C CYS A 312 -4.66 -20.71 -39.79
N ASN A 313 -5.92 -20.26 -39.75
CA ASN A 313 -7.15 -21.04 -39.91
C ASN A 313 -7.97 -20.53 -41.11
#